data_AF-A0A1C6SX56-F1
#
_entry.id   AF-A0A1C6SX56-F1
#
_cell.length_a   1.000
_cell.length_b   1.000
_cell.length_c   1.000
_cell.angle_alpha   90.00
_cell.angle_beta   90.00
_cell.angle_gamma   90.00
#
_symmetry.space_group_name_H-M   'P 1'
#
loop_
_entity.id
_entity.type
_entity.pdbx_description
1 polymer ?
#
loop_
_entity_poly.entity_id
_entity_poly.type
_entity_poly.pdbx_seq_one_letter_code
_entity_poly.pdbx_strand_id
1 'polypeptide(L)'
;MPPTRPNCACTEHDDELADLVVPVTEPGVAPMTVEELVACGALGAGPVKPRDRWWEIFDETDAGPERIGPFHWTLWVGDEARSCYDDAAALSLDQSLLARPGVQLVEWMDREEFLIGAPALCASGILAAAARALADPRVRQR
;
A
#
# COMPACT_ATOMS: atom_id res chain seq x y z
N MET A 1 7.04 -15.84 8.63
CA MET A 1 7.78 -14.68 8.12
C MET A 1 7.30 -14.41 6.71
N PRO A 2 7.16 -13.15 6.30
CA PRO A 2 6.89 -12.82 4.91
C PRO A 2 8.04 -13.32 4.00
N PRO A 3 7.76 -13.67 2.73
CA PRO A 3 8.77 -14.17 1.82
C PRO A 3 9.78 -13.06 1.44
N THR A 4 10.98 -13.48 1.11
CA THR A 4 12.08 -12.63 0.60
C THR A 4 12.53 -13.15 -0.76
N ARG A 5 13.18 -12.30 -1.55
CA ARG A 5 13.72 -12.72 -2.85
C ARG A 5 14.77 -13.85 -2.65
N PRO A 6 14.81 -14.86 -3.54
CA PRO A 6 13.98 -15.04 -4.76
C PRO A 6 12.68 -15.84 -4.51
N ASN A 7 12.29 -16.08 -3.26
CA ASN A 7 11.20 -16.99 -2.88
C ASN A 7 9.81 -16.34 -2.82
N CYS A 8 9.66 -15.12 -3.33
CA CYS A 8 8.38 -14.43 -3.42
C CYS A 8 7.67 -14.72 -4.75
N ALA A 9 6.34 -14.62 -4.76
CA ALA A 9 5.50 -14.76 -5.95
C ALA A 9 5.15 -13.42 -6.60
N CYS A 10 6.01 -12.40 -6.42
CA CYS A 10 5.82 -11.07 -6.97
C CYS A 10 5.83 -11.13 -8.50
N THR A 11 4.88 -10.44 -9.13
CA THR A 11 4.84 -10.28 -10.59
C THR A 11 5.81 -9.22 -11.08
N GLU A 12 6.06 -8.20 -10.26
CA GLU A 12 7.07 -7.16 -10.47
C GLU A 12 7.57 -6.69 -9.11
N HIS A 13 8.65 -5.93 -9.14
CA HIS A 13 9.30 -5.34 -7.99
C HIS A 13 9.58 -3.85 -8.19
N ASP A 14 9.83 -3.12 -7.11
CA ASP A 14 10.08 -1.67 -7.12
C ASP A 14 11.32 -1.26 -7.95
N ASP A 15 12.38 -2.06 -7.98
CA ASP A 15 13.57 -1.82 -8.82
C ASP A 15 13.24 -1.90 -10.32
N GLU A 16 12.24 -2.68 -10.72
CA GLU A 16 11.72 -2.73 -12.09
C GLU A 16 10.87 -1.49 -12.44
N LEU A 17 10.49 -0.71 -11.42
CA LEU A 17 9.67 0.49 -11.50
C LEU A 17 10.41 1.78 -11.13
N ALA A 18 11.72 1.74 -10.90
CA ALA A 18 12.49 2.87 -10.38
C ALA A 18 12.19 4.18 -11.13
N ASP A 19 12.17 4.13 -12.47
CA ASP A 19 11.94 5.27 -13.37
C ASP A 19 10.44 5.64 -13.58
N LEU A 20 9.51 4.89 -13.00
CA LEU A 20 8.09 5.16 -13.14
C LEU A 20 7.74 6.48 -12.44
N VAL A 21 7.34 7.48 -13.22
CA VAL A 21 6.87 8.77 -12.69
C VAL A 21 5.45 8.62 -12.17
N VAL A 22 5.24 8.94 -10.89
CA VAL A 22 3.93 8.96 -10.24
C VAL A 22 3.30 10.36 -10.42
N PRO A 23 2.17 10.48 -11.14
CA PRO A 23 1.55 11.78 -11.38
C PRO A 23 0.92 12.38 -10.12
N VAL A 24 0.96 13.71 -10.00
CA VAL A 24 0.32 14.48 -8.90
C VAL A 24 -0.83 15.34 -9.44
N THR A 25 -1.78 15.68 -8.58
CA THR A 25 -2.87 16.63 -8.89
C THR A 25 -2.61 18.05 -8.43
N GLU A 26 -1.71 18.23 -7.45
CA GLU A 26 -1.54 19.51 -6.76
C GLU A 26 -0.72 20.52 -7.59
N PRO A 27 -1.24 21.73 -7.85
CA PRO A 27 -0.51 22.75 -8.59
C PRO A 27 0.79 23.15 -7.90
N GLY A 28 1.90 23.13 -8.64
CA GLY A 28 3.22 23.54 -8.13
C GLY A 28 4.01 22.42 -7.47
N VAL A 29 3.42 21.23 -7.28
CA VAL A 29 4.14 20.03 -6.86
C VAL A 29 4.68 19.31 -8.11
N ALA A 30 5.96 18.96 -8.09
CA ALA A 30 6.57 18.20 -9.17
C ALA A 30 6.26 16.69 -9.00
N PRO A 31 5.90 15.96 -10.07
CA PRO A 31 5.86 14.51 -10.03
C PRO A 31 7.21 13.92 -9.63
N MET A 32 7.18 12.82 -8.88
CA MET A 32 8.37 12.07 -8.46
C MET A 32 8.36 10.67 -9.07
N THR A 33 9.55 10.12 -9.25
CA THR A 33 9.74 8.71 -9.61
C THR A 33 9.52 7.80 -8.39
N VAL A 34 9.28 6.51 -8.63
CA VAL A 34 9.19 5.51 -7.54
C VAL A 34 10.49 5.46 -6.75
N GLU A 35 11.64 5.52 -7.42
CA GLU A 35 12.94 5.55 -6.74
C GLU A 35 13.05 6.75 -5.80
N GLU A 36 12.67 7.95 -6.24
CA GLU A 36 12.72 9.15 -5.41
C GLU A 36 11.77 9.06 -4.21
N LEU A 37 10.54 8.55 -4.40
CA LEU A 37 9.57 8.34 -3.32
C LEU A 37 10.07 7.36 -2.26
N VAL A 38 10.72 6.27 -2.67
CA VAL A 38 11.33 5.32 -1.74
C VAL A 38 12.56 5.92 -1.05
N ALA A 39 13.42 6.62 -1.81
CA ALA A 39 14.64 7.22 -1.30
C ALA A 39 14.38 8.33 -0.26
N CYS A 40 13.31 9.12 -0.43
CA CYS A 40 12.91 10.13 0.55
C CYS A 40 12.03 9.59 1.68
N GLY A 41 11.65 8.30 1.65
CA GLY A 41 10.81 7.68 2.68
C GLY A 41 9.31 7.96 2.54
N ALA A 42 8.87 8.59 1.46
CA ALA A 42 7.46 8.81 1.15
C ALA A 42 6.73 7.53 0.75
N LEU A 43 7.47 6.48 0.37
CA LEU A 43 6.93 5.15 0.13
C LEU A 43 7.79 4.09 0.82
N GLY A 44 7.19 3.28 1.70
CA GLY A 44 7.92 2.29 2.49
C GLY A 44 7.10 1.04 2.78
N ALA A 45 7.74 -0.12 2.89
CA ALA A 45 7.07 -1.36 3.27
C ALA A 45 7.90 -2.13 4.32
N GLY A 46 7.23 -2.60 5.37
CA GLY A 46 7.85 -3.37 6.45
C GLY A 46 6.96 -4.53 6.91
N PRO A 47 7.52 -5.57 7.53
CA PRO A 47 6.71 -6.65 8.07
C PRO A 47 5.78 -6.11 9.16
N VAL A 48 4.52 -6.56 9.15
CA VAL A 48 3.59 -6.19 10.22
C VAL A 48 4.11 -6.69 11.57
N LYS A 49 3.90 -5.91 12.64
CA LYS A 49 4.24 -6.35 14.00
C LYS A 49 3.33 -7.52 14.40
N PRO A 50 3.79 -8.48 15.23
CA PRO A 50 2.97 -9.64 15.60
C PRO A 50 1.59 -9.30 16.19
N ARG A 51 1.48 -8.19 16.92
CA ARG A 51 0.23 -7.71 17.53
C ARG A 51 -0.78 -7.14 16.51
N ASP A 52 -0.30 -6.64 15.38
CA ASP A 52 -1.10 -5.95 14.35
C ASP A 52 -1.43 -6.93 13.20
N ARG A 53 -1.07 -8.22 13.35
CA ARG A 53 -1.34 -9.27 12.36
C ARG A 53 -2.82 -9.57 12.19
N TRP A 54 -3.60 -9.34 13.24
CA TRP A 54 -5.04 -9.51 13.28
C TRP A 54 -5.63 -8.23 13.85
N TRP A 55 -6.53 -7.60 13.12
CA TRP A 55 -7.30 -6.49 13.64
C TRP A 55 -8.56 -7.04 14.32
N GLU A 56 -8.81 -6.64 15.56
CA GLU A 56 -10.03 -6.96 16.30
C GLU A 56 -11.00 -5.79 16.23
N ILE A 57 -12.10 -5.96 15.50
CA ILE A 57 -13.19 -4.99 15.52
C ILE A 57 -14.01 -5.29 16.76
N PHE A 58 -14.03 -4.35 17.69
CA PHE A 58 -14.93 -4.42 18.84
C PHE A 58 -16.36 -4.30 18.33
N ASP A 59 -17.05 -5.45 18.26
CA ASP A 59 -18.49 -5.50 18.16
C ASP A 59 -19.07 -5.62 19.58
N GLU A 60 -20.06 -4.80 19.90
CA GLU A 60 -20.78 -4.84 21.18
C GLU A 60 -21.75 -6.04 21.26
N THR A 61 -21.80 -6.89 20.23
CA THR A 61 -22.63 -8.10 20.21
C THR A 61 -22.00 -9.27 20.99
N ASP A 62 -22.84 -10.20 21.44
CA ASP A 62 -22.44 -11.45 22.12
C ASP A 62 -21.62 -12.42 21.24
N ALA A 63 -21.38 -12.09 19.96
CA ALA A 63 -20.60 -12.91 19.03
C ALA A 63 -19.08 -12.82 19.26
N GLY A 64 -18.63 -11.84 20.05
CA GLY A 64 -17.21 -11.52 20.24
C GLY A 64 -16.63 -10.71 19.08
N PRO A 65 -15.39 -10.20 19.20
CA PRO A 65 -14.83 -9.30 18.20
C PRO A 65 -14.59 -10.04 16.88
N GLU A 66 -15.04 -9.44 15.77
CA GLU A 66 -14.67 -9.90 14.44
C GLU A 66 -13.16 -9.69 14.23
N ARG A 67 -12.48 -10.72 13.71
CA ARG A 67 -11.04 -10.70 13.45
C ARG A 67 -10.76 -10.59 11.96
N ILE A 68 -10.17 -9.49 11.54
CA ILE A 68 -9.71 -9.26 10.16
C ILE A 68 -8.22 -9.60 10.08
N GLY A 69 -7.84 -10.39 9.07
CA GLY A 69 -6.45 -10.77 8.82
C GLY A 69 -6.32 -12.16 8.17
N PRO A 70 -5.09 -12.69 8.05
CA PRO A 70 -3.85 -12.14 8.58
C PRO A 70 -3.23 -11.06 7.68
N PHE A 71 -2.80 -9.96 8.28
CA PHE A 71 -1.92 -8.98 7.64
C PHE A 71 -0.47 -9.49 7.65
N HIS A 72 0.31 -9.04 6.68
CA HIS A 72 1.71 -9.47 6.49
C HIS A 72 2.66 -8.28 6.43
N TRP A 73 2.18 -7.16 5.91
CA TRP A 73 2.96 -5.95 5.67
C TRP A 73 2.26 -4.73 6.23
N THR A 74 3.07 -3.81 6.75
CA THR A 74 2.73 -2.41 6.90
C THR A 74 3.27 -1.69 5.65
N LEU A 75 2.43 -0.91 4.99
CA LEU A 75 2.78 -0.02 3.89
C LEU A 75 2.63 1.43 4.38
N TRP A 76 3.66 2.23 4.15
CA TRP A 76 3.69 3.66 4.44
C TRP A 76 3.58 4.45 3.13
N VAL A 77 2.64 5.39 3.09
CA VAL A 77 2.45 6.37 2.01
C VAL A 77 2.49 7.75 2.68
N GLY A 78 3.68 8.33 2.75
CA GLY A 78 3.96 9.56 3.49
C GLY A 78 3.38 10.81 2.84
N ASP A 79 3.44 11.91 3.58
CA ASP A 79 2.97 13.23 3.17
C ASP A 79 3.43 13.67 1.77
N GLU A 80 4.65 13.37 1.34
CA GLU A 80 5.15 13.73 0.00
C GLU A 80 4.44 12.95 -1.11
N ALA A 81 3.88 11.77 -0.82
CA ALA A 81 3.06 10.99 -1.74
C ALA A 81 1.58 11.40 -1.70
N ARG A 82 1.19 12.32 -0.81
CA ARG A 82 -0.21 12.73 -0.63
C ARG A 82 -0.81 13.32 -1.91
N SER A 83 -0.05 14.13 -2.64
CA SER A 83 -0.50 14.77 -3.88
C SER A 83 -0.71 13.76 -5.03
N CYS A 84 -0.34 12.48 -4.83
CA CYS A 84 -0.50 11.41 -5.81
C CYS A 84 -1.88 10.73 -5.78
N TYR A 85 -2.73 11.01 -4.78
CA TYR A 85 -4.09 10.47 -4.66
C TYR A 85 -5.05 11.46 -3.98
N ASP A 86 -6.36 11.28 -4.18
CA ASP A 86 -7.43 12.08 -3.57
C ASP A 86 -8.42 11.14 -2.86
N ASP A 87 -8.76 11.44 -1.61
CA ASP A 87 -9.68 10.60 -0.82
C ASP A 87 -11.12 10.70 -1.33
N ALA A 88 -11.43 11.75 -2.10
CA ALA A 88 -12.71 11.93 -2.79
C ALA A 88 -12.69 11.39 -4.24
N ALA A 89 -11.62 10.72 -4.67
CA ALA A 89 -11.56 10.13 -6.00
C ALA A 89 -12.55 8.97 -6.17
N ALA A 90 -12.90 8.67 -7.42
CA ALA A 90 -13.83 7.59 -7.75
C ALA A 90 -13.31 6.20 -7.36
N LEU A 91 -11.99 6.03 -7.26
CA LEU A 91 -11.34 4.82 -6.77
C LEU A 91 -10.45 5.21 -5.58
N SER A 92 -10.73 4.68 -4.39
CA SER A 92 -9.87 4.95 -3.24
C SER A 92 -8.53 4.21 -3.36
N LEU A 93 -7.50 4.70 -2.66
CA LEU A 93 -6.16 4.11 -2.76
C LEU A 93 -6.12 2.67 -2.24
N ASP A 94 -6.84 2.37 -1.15
CA ASP A 94 -6.99 1.02 -0.60
C ASP A 94 -7.68 0.06 -1.59
N GLN A 95 -8.70 0.52 -2.33
CA GLN A 95 -9.33 -0.27 -3.40
C GLN A 95 -8.37 -0.54 -4.56
N SER A 96 -7.57 0.46 -4.95
CA SER A 96 -6.56 0.33 -6.00
C SER A 96 -5.45 -0.67 -5.61
N LEU A 97 -5.01 -0.64 -4.34
CA LEU A 97 -4.09 -1.59 -3.72
C LEU A 97 -4.67 -3.00 -3.67
N LEU A 98 -5.93 -3.14 -3.24
CA LEU A 98 -6.61 -4.44 -3.16
C LEU A 98 -6.75 -5.10 -4.54
N ALA A 99 -6.89 -4.30 -5.60
CA ALA A 99 -6.95 -4.80 -6.97
C ALA A 99 -5.58 -5.28 -7.51
N ARG A 100 -4.47 -5.11 -6.76
CA ARG A 100 -3.14 -5.54 -7.21
C ARG A 100 -2.95 -7.05 -7.05
N PRO A 101 -2.28 -7.72 -8.01
CA PRO A 101 -2.00 -9.15 -7.91
C PRO A 101 -1.29 -9.53 -6.60
N GLY A 102 -1.81 -10.54 -5.91
CA GLY A 102 -1.24 -11.06 -4.67
C GLY A 102 -1.62 -10.29 -3.40
N VAL A 103 -2.27 -9.12 -3.51
CA VAL A 103 -2.91 -8.43 -2.38
C VAL A 103 -4.29 -9.04 -2.16
N GLN A 104 -4.58 -9.44 -0.93
CA GLN A 104 -5.80 -10.14 -0.54
C GLN A 104 -6.65 -9.33 0.43
N LEU A 105 -6.01 -8.46 1.22
CA LEU A 105 -6.64 -7.60 2.22
C LEU A 105 -5.87 -6.28 2.25
N VAL A 106 -6.59 -5.18 2.44
CA VAL A 106 -6.03 -3.86 2.70
C VAL A 106 -6.89 -3.23 3.79
N GLU A 107 -6.24 -2.72 4.83
CA GLU A 107 -6.88 -1.94 5.88
C GLU A 107 -6.15 -0.62 6.02
N TRP A 108 -6.90 0.48 6.06
CA TRP A 108 -6.34 1.83 6.16
C TRP A 108 -6.38 2.26 7.64
N MET A 109 -5.23 2.20 8.31
CA MET A 109 -5.11 2.42 9.76
C MET A 109 -5.22 3.90 10.14
N ASP A 110 -4.45 4.72 9.44
CA ASP A 110 -4.25 6.14 9.68
C ASP A 110 -3.83 6.79 8.36
N ARG A 111 -3.71 8.12 8.31
CA ARG A 111 -3.48 8.93 7.12
C ARG A 111 -2.41 8.38 6.16
N GLU A 112 -1.32 7.84 6.70
CA GLU A 112 -0.16 7.36 5.92
C GLU A 112 0.07 5.84 6.02
N GLU A 113 -0.70 5.12 6.83
CA GLU A 113 -0.39 3.72 7.18
C GLU A 113 -1.49 2.75 6.74
N PHE A 114 -1.07 1.71 6.01
CA PHE A 114 -1.92 0.63 5.56
C PHE A 114 -1.41 -0.72 6.09
N LEU A 115 -2.32 -1.60 6.48
CA LEU A 115 -2.02 -3.02 6.66
C LEU A 115 -2.41 -3.81 5.41
N ILE A 116 -1.48 -4.65 4.94
CA ILE A 116 -1.64 -5.40 3.71
C ILE A 116 -1.56 -6.90 3.99
N GLY A 117 -2.63 -7.63 3.64
CA GLY A 117 -2.66 -9.08 3.59
C GLY A 117 -2.13 -9.56 2.25
N ALA A 118 -0.84 -9.91 2.18
CA ALA A 118 -0.21 -10.41 0.97
C ALA A 118 0.85 -11.47 1.31
N PRO A 119 0.44 -12.73 1.57
CA PRO A 119 1.32 -13.76 2.13
C PRO A 119 2.46 -14.18 1.20
N ALA A 120 2.29 -13.98 -0.11
CA ALA A 120 3.24 -14.43 -1.12
C ALA A 120 4.14 -13.30 -1.68
N LEU A 121 3.86 -12.04 -1.34
CA LEU A 121 4.66 -10.89 -1.80
C LEU A 121 5.80 -10.60 -0.82
N CYS A 122 6.95 -10.15 -1.33
CA CYS A 122 8.01 -9.54 -0.52
C CYS A 122 7.82 -8.03 -0.40
N ALA A 123 8.59 -7.36 0.48
CA ALA A 123 8.50 -5.91 0.71
C ALA A 123 8.59 -5.09 -0.59
N SER A 124 9.52 -5.47 -1.46
CA SER A 124 9.71 -4.85 -2.76
C SER A 124 8.50 -5.03 -3.69
N GLY A 125 7.82 -6.19 -3.65
CA GLY A 125 6.56 -6.39 -4.38
C GLY A 125 5.40 -5.58 -3.81
N ILE A 126 5.41 -5.27 -2.50
CA ILE A 126 4.44 -4.37 -1.89
C ILE A 126 4.66 -2.93 -2.36
N LEU A 127 5.92 -2.49 -2.39
CA LEU A 127 6.28 -1.18 -2.96
C LEU A 127 5.87 -1.08 -4.43
N ALA A 128 6.07 -2.13 -5.22
CA ALA A 128 5.61 -2.17 -6.60
C ALA A 128 4.08 -2.10 -6.74
N ALA A 129 3.35 -2.84 -5.89
CA ALA A 129 1.90 -2.78 -5.84
C ALA A 129 1.41 -1.35 -5.50
N ALA A 130 2.06 -0.69 -4.54
CA ALA A 130 1.75 0.68 -4.17
C ALA A 130 2.08 1.68 -5.28
N ALA A 131 3.24 1.55 -5.93
CA ALA A 131 3.61 2.36 -7.08
C ALA A 131 2.58 2.25 -8.23
N ARG A 132 2.12 1.04 -8.53
CA ARG A 132 1.06 0.82 -9.53
C ARG A 132 -0.29 1.38 -9.09
N ALA A 133 -0.63 1.27 -7.81
CA ALA A 133 -1.86 1.83 -7.28
C ALA A 133 -1.86 3.36 -7.36
N LEU A 134 -0.74 3.99 -6.98
CA LEU A 134 -0.51 5.43 -7.11
C LEU A 134 -0.39 5.87 -8.56
N ALA A 135 0.08 5.04 -9.50
CA ALA A 135 0.10 5.41 -10.91
C ALA A 135 -1.30 5.43 -11.55
N ASP A 136 -2.28 4.71 -10.99
CA ASP A 136 -3.64 4.64 -11.53
C ASP A 136 -4.29 6.04 -11.53
N PRO A 137 -4.68 6.59 -12.70
CA PRO A 137 -5.26 7.92 -12.74
C PRO A 137 -6.58 8.03 -11.96
N ARG A 138 -7.28 6.92 -11.74
CA ARG A 138 -8.58 6.90 -11.04
C ARG A 138 -8.45 7.18 -9.55
N VAL A 139 -7.27 7.01 -8.96
CA VAL A 139 -7.04 7.41 -7.55
C VAL A 139 -6.88 8.93 -7.39
N ARG A 140 -6.93 9.69 -8.50
CA ARG A 140 -6.84 11.16 -8.53
C ARG A 140 -8.04 11.84 -9.18
N GLN A 141 -8.91 11.08 -9.85
CA GLN A 141 -10.04 11.62 -10.62
C GLN A 141 -11.32 11.56 -9.79
N ARG A 142 -12.00 12.71 -9.70
CA ARG A 142 -13.34 12.84 -9.12
C ARG A 142 -14.43 12.64 -10.17
#